data_AF-A0A7X6NGF7-F1
#
_entry.id   AF-A0A7X6NGF7-F1
#
_cell.length_a   1.000
_cell.length_b   1.000
_cell.length_c   1.000
_cell.angle_alpha   90.00
_cell.angle_beta   90.00
_cell.angle_gamma   90.00
#
_symmetry.space_group_name_H-M   'P 1'
#
loop_
_entity.id
_entity.type
_entity.pdbx_description
1 polymer ?
#
loop_
_entity_poly.entity_id
_entity_poly.type
_entity_poly.pdbx_seq_one_letter_code
_entity_poly.pdbx_strand_id
1 'polypeptide(L)'
;MRYYILRRIIQIIPVLIGIIFILFFILEQAPGTPVSYMMHPRMTPEQKAELEEKLGLDIPWYERFVNYIKEASQGNLGYSSTHKKPVTEVIGNYAGPTLLLALVSLTISIFIGIPAGIISAVKQHTVIDNILTVMSFIGISIPSFFFGLLLLKAFAVDIQLFPLFGLKDPLLMSDNIFVKIKDIAWHLVLPSIVLGLNSTASFMRYTRSSMLEVIKQDYIRTARAKGLKEKTIIYRHAFRNGIIPLITLLGFWIPLLLSGAIVTESIFALPGLGKISVEAAMSRNYPLILGINSILAILTLIGSLVADILYALADPRIRYD
;
A
#
# COMPACT_ATOMS: atom_id res chain seq x y z
N MET A 1 -3.87 -24.24 -14.27
CA MET A 1 -4.46 -23.26 -13.32
C MET A 1 -4.56 -23.75 -11.88
N ARG A 2 -5.35 -24.80 -11.54
CA ARG A 2 -5.49 -25.25 -10.13
C ARG A 2 -4.14 -25.66 -9.49
N TYR A 3 -3.35 -26.47 -10.19
CA TYR A 3 -2.01 -26.87 -9.73
C TYR A 3 -1.06 -25.68 -9.56
N TYR A 4 -1.09 -24.73 -10.50
CA TYR A 4 -0.33 -23.48 -10.42
C TYR A 4 -0.69 -22.65 -9.18
N ILE A 5 -1.98 -22.44 -8.91
CA ILE A 5 -2.45 -21.70 -7.73
C ILE A 5 -2.04 -22.44 -6.44
N LEU A 6 -2.24 -23.76 -6.39
CA LEU A 6 -1.87 -24.56 -5.22
C LEU A 6 -0.37 -24.48 -4.94
N ARG A 7 0.47 -24.60 -5.98
CA ARG A 7 1.93 -24.47 -5.89
C ARG A 7 2.33 -23.10 -5.35
N ARG A 8 1.69 -22.02 -5.82
CA ARG A 8 1.95 -20.66 -5.34
C ARG A 8 1.51 -20.48 -3.87
N ILE A 9 0.36 -21.02 -3.46
CA ILE A 9 -0.08 -20.99 -2.07
C ILE A 9 0.90 -21.73 -1.15
N ILE A 10 1.39 -22.90 -1.59
CA ILE A 10 2.39 -23.66 -0.83
C ILE A 10 3.70 -22.87 -0.73
N GLN A 11 4.11 -22.14 -1.77
CA GLN A 11 5.30 -21.28 -1.76
C GLN A 11 5.15 -20.05 -0.85
N ILE A 12 3.94 -19.53 -0.66
CA ILE A 12 3.68 -18.40 0.24
C ILE A 12 4.02 -18.74 1.69
N ILE A 13 3.76 -19.97 2.12
CA ILE A 13 4.00 -20.40 3.52
C ILE A 13 5.46 -20.26 3.95
N PRO A 14 6.46 -20.88 3.28
CA PRO A 14 7.87 -20.73 3.67
C PRO A 14 8.37 -19.30 3.48
N VAL A 15 7.86 -18.56 2.49
CA VAL A 15 8.20 -17.14 2.31
C VAL A 15 7.70 -16.30 3.49
N LEU A 16 6.45 -16.51 3.92
CA LEU A 16 5.87 -15.81 5.06
C LEU A 16 6.63 -16.14 6.35
N ILE A 17 6.91 -17.42 6.61
CA ILE A 17 7.70 -17.84 7.77
C ILE A 17 9.09 -17.21 7.71
N GLY A 18 9.73 -17.17 6.54
CA GLY A 18 11.01 -16.50 6.33
C GLY A 18 10.96 -15.01 6.62
N ILE A 19 9.92 -14.30 6.17
CA ILE A 19 9.72 -12.87 6.48
C ILE A 19 9.55 -12.67 7.99
N ILE A 20 8.69 -13.45 8.64
CA ILE A 20 8.45 -13.35 10.09
C ILE A 20 9.74 -13.67 10.85
N PHE A 21 10.50 -14.68 10.42
CA PHE A 21 11.78 -15.03 11.00
C PHE A 21 12.78 -13.87 10.91
N ILE A 22 12.93 -13.26 9.74
CA ILE A 22 13.83 -12.11 9.55
C ILE A 22 13.39 -10.95 10.44
N LEU A 23 12.10 -10.63 10.48
CA LEU A 23 11.55 -9.57 11.33
C LEU A 23 11.83 -9.85 12.81
N PHE A 24 11.55 -11.06 13.27
CA PHE A 24 11.79 -11.50 14.64
C PHE A 24 13.27 -11.40 14.99
N PHE A 25 14.15 -11.90 14.12
CA PHE A 25 15.59 -11.87 14.31
C PHE A 25 16.13 -10.43 14.36
N ILE A 26 15.65 -9.53 13.49
CA ILE A 26 16.03 -8.12 13.53
C ILE A 26 15.62 -7.47 14.85
N LEU A 27 14.41 -7.75 15.35
CA LEU A 27 13.94 -7.21 16.62
C LEU A 27 14.71 -7.78 17.82
N GLU A 28 15.12 -9.04 17.75
CA GLU A 28 15.96 -9.68 18.76
C GLU A 28 17.36 -9.07 18.84
N GLN A 29 17.96 -8.79 17.67
CA GLN A 29 19.30 -8.21 17.59
C GLN A 29 19.31 -6.69 17.81
N ALA A 30 18.14 -6.03 17.79
CA ALA A 30 18.05 -4.60 18.00
C ALA A 30 18.53 -4.23 19.42
N PRO A 31 19.38 -3.21 19.58
CA PRO A 31 19.89 -2.84 20.89
C PRO A 31 18.74 -2.33 21.78
N GLY A 32 18.56 -2.91 22.97
CA GLY A 32 17.50 -2.59 23.93
C GLY A 32 16.33 -3.58 23.89
N THR A 33 15.51 -3.61 24.94
CA THR A 33 14.37 -4.55 25.09
C THR A 33 13.04 -3.80 25.19
N PRO A 34 11.88 -4.45 24.99
CA PRO A 34 10.58 -3.84 25.29
C PRO A 34 10.50 -3.32 26.73
N VAL A 35 11.14 -4.03 27.67
CA VAL A 35 11.28 -3.61 29.08
C VAL A 35 12.02 -2.28 29.19
N SER A 36 13.08 -2.07 28.41
CA SER A 36 13.86 -0.82 28.47
C SER A 36 13.03 0.44 28.19
N TYR A 37 11.96 0.34 27.38
CA TYR A 37 11.03 1.44 27.13
C TYR A 37 10.00 1.62 28.27
N MET A 38 9.67 0.54 28.97
CA MET A 38 8.72 0.53 30.10
C MET A 38 9.39 0.89 31.44
N MET A 39 10.72 1.01 31.48
CA MET A 39 11.47 1.37 32.69
C MET A 39 11.13 2.79 33.16
N HIS A 40 10.76 2.91 34.44
CA HIS A 40 10.64 4.20 35.12
C HIS A 40 11.89 4.42 35.99
N PRO A 41 12.36 5.67 36.20
CA PRO A 41 13.50 5.97 37.09
C PRO A 41 13.41 5.44 38.54
N ARG A 42 12.26 4.92 38.96
CA ARG A 42 12.01 4.35 40.29
C ARG A 42 11.80 2.83 40.27
N MET A 43 11.92 2.18 39.11
CA MET A 43 11.72 0.75 38.97
C MET A 43 12.88 0.01 39.63
N THR A 44 12.58 -0.91 40.55
CA THR A 44 13.62 -1.71 41.21
C THR A 44 14.14 -2.82 40.28
N PRO A 45 15.35 -3.36 40.50
CA PRO A 45 15.86 -4.49 39.73
C PRO A 45 14.92 -5.71 39.75
N GLU A 46 14.21 -5.94 40.86
CA GLU A 46 13.25 -7.04 41.01
C GLU A 46 12.02 -6.82 40.12
N GLN A 47 11.48 -5.60 40.09
CA GLN A 47 10.36 -5.25 39.22
C GLN A 47 10.72 -5.36 37.74
N LYS A 48 11.98 -5.07 37.39
CA LYS A 48 12.50 -5.26 36.04
C LYS A 48 12.54 -6.75 35.67
N ALA A 49 13.12 -7.60 36.53
CA ALA A 49 13.20 -9.04 36.31
C ALA A 49 11.81 -9.68 36.18
N GLU A 50 10.86 -9.29 37.03
CA GLU A 50 9.47 -9.76 36.95
C GLU A 50 8.81 -9.37 35.62
N LEU A 51 9.11 -8.18 35.10
CA LEU A 51 8.58 -7.73 33.81
C LEU A 51 9.26 -8.46 32.62
N GLU A 52 10.55 -8.78 32.72
CA GLU A 52 11.26 -9.57 31.72
C GLU A 52 10.69 -11.00 31.65
N GLU A 53 10.43 -11.63 32.80
CA GLU A 53 9.80 -12.95 32.90
C GLU A 53 8.36 -12.93 32.34
N LYS A 54 7.54 -11.93 32.69
CA LYS A 54 6.18 -11.78 32.14
C LYS A 54 6.13 -11.61 30.62
N LEU A 55 7.19 -11.05 30.03
CA LEU A 55 7.32 -10.90 28.58
C LEU A 55 8.01 -12.10 27.92
N GLY A 56 8.41 -13.12 28.69
CA GLY A 56 9.10 -14.32 28.23
C GLY A 56 10.52 -14.04 27.71
N LEU A 57 11.13 -12.92 28.12
CA LEU A 57 12.45 -12.50 27.63
C LEU A 57 13.59 -13.39 28.15
N ASP A 58 13.32 -14.16 29.20
CA ASP A 58 14.17 -15.20 29.80
C ASP A 58 14.25 -16.49 28.96
N ILE A 59 13.22 -16.77 28.16
CA ILE A 59 13.15 -17.94 27.27
C ILE A 59 14.08 -17.73 26.06
N PRO A 60 14.79 -18.76 25.56
CA PRO A 60 15.59 -18.61 24.35
C PRO A 60 14.79 -18.11 23.14
N TRP A 61 15.40 -17.23 22.33
CA TRP A 61 14.72 -16.55 21.21
C TRP A 61 14.07 -17.50 20.20
N TYR A 62 14.67 -18.69 19.98
CA TYR A 62 14.15 -19.68 19.04
C TYR A 62 12.85 -20.33 19.56
N GLU A 63 12.73 -20.56 20.86
CA GLU A 63 11.48 -21.05 21.47
C GLU A 63 10.39 -19.97 21.41
N ARG A 64 10.75 -18.72 21.71
CA ARG A 64 9.84 -17.58 21.53
C ARG A 64 9.32 -17.47 20.09
N PHE A 65 10.20 -17.66 19.10
CA PHE A 65 9.82 -17.65 17.70
C PHE A 65 8.83 -18.79 17.36
N VAL A 66 9.12 -20.02 17.79
CA VAL A 66 8.21 -21.17 17.56
C VAL A 66 6.85 -20.94 18.23
N ASN A 67 6.85 -20.44 19.47
CA ASN A 67 5.63 -20.10 20.19
C ASN A 67 4.86 -18.98 19.48
N TYR A 68 5.54 -17.94 18.99
CA TYR A 68 4.91 -16.88 18.20
C TYR A 68 4.23 -17.43 16.94
N ILE A 69 4.89 -18.30 16.18
CA ILE A 69 4.30 -18.92 14.98
C ILE A 69 3.07 -19.77 15.35
N LYS A 70 3.14 -20.54 16.45
CA LYS A 70 2.03 -21.37 16.93
C LYS A 70 0.82 -20.52 17.33
N GLU A 71 1.02 -19.46 18.11
CA GLU A 71 -0.03 -18.53 18.52
C GLU A 71 -0.61 -17.76 17.32
N ALA A 72 0.26 -17.26 16.43
CA ALA A 72 -0.15 -16.55 15.23
C ALA A 72 -0.99 -17.42 14.29
N SER A 73 -0.69 -18.72 14.19
CA SER A 73 -1.49 -19.67 13.42
C SER A 73 -2.92 -19.86 13.95
N GLN A 74 -3.16 -19.51 15.21
CA GLN A 74 -4.47 -19.54 15.86
C GLN A 74 -5.13 -18.15 15.89
N GLY A 75 -4.52 -17.15 15.26
CA GLY A 75 -5.00 -15.77 15.24
C GLY A 75 -4.58 -14.93 16.45
N ASN A 76 -3.69 -15.42 17.30
CA ASN A 76 -3.13 -14.64 18.42
C ASN A 76 -1.78 -14.03 18.02
N LEU A 77 -1.77 -12.73 17.71
CA LEU A 77 -0.55 -11.98 17.36
C LEU A 77 0.15 -11.36 18.60
N GLY A 78 -0.27 -11.75 19.80
CA GLY A 78 0.22 -11.22 21.06
C GLY A 78 -0.56 -10.01 21.56
N TYR A 79 0.01 -9.33 22.55
CA TYR A 79 -0.62 -8.24 23.28
C TYR A 79 0.21 -6.95 23.15
N SER A 80 -0.46 -5.84 22.86
CA SER A 80 0.17 -4.54 22.72
C SER A 80 0.29 -3.85 24.08
N SER A 81 1.51 -3.60 24.54
CA SER A 81 1.78 -2.92 25.82
C SER A 81 1.37 -1.45 25.80
N THR A 82 1.49 -0.77 24.66
CA THR A 82 1.12 0.65 24.52
C THR A 82 -0.39 0.86 24.38
N HIS A 83 -1.08 0.01 23.62
CA HIS A 83 -2.53 0.11 23.41
C HIS A 83 -3.35 -0.66 24.46
N LYS A 84 -2.71 -1.50 25.28
CA LYS A 84 -3.36 -2.36 26.30
C LYS A 84 -4.48 -3.22 25.73
N LYS A 85 -4.25 -3.78 24.54
CA LYS A 85 -5.22 -4.58 23.77
C LYS A 85 -4.53 -5.70 23.00
N PRO A 86 -5.24 -6.79 22.66
CA PRO A 86 -4.75 -7.77 21.68
C PRO A 86 -4.33 -7.09 20.38
N VAL A 87 -3.19 -7.52 19.82
CA VAL A 87 -2.63 -6.92 18.60
C VAL A 87 -3.60 -7.02 17.42
N THR A 88 -4.36 -8.11 17.32
CA THR A 88 -5.40 -8.28 16.30
C THR A 88 -6.51 -7.24 16.39
N GLU A 89 -6.95 -6.88 17.60
CA GLU A 89 -7.95 -5.82 17.81
C GLU A 89 -7.38 -4.46 17.42
N VAL A 90 -6.12 -4.17 17.80
CA VAL A 90 -5.44 -2.94 17.39
C VAL A 90 -5.40 -2.85 15.88
N ILE A 91 -4.89 -3.86 15.18
CA ILE A 91 -4.82 -3.89 13.71
C ILE A 91 -6.21 -3.68 13.09
N GLY A 92 -7.25 -4.35 13.61
CA GLY A 92 -8.62 -4.19 13.11
C GLY A 92 -9.15 -2.75 13.17
N ASN A 93 -8.79 -2.00 14.22
CA ASN A 93 -9.21 -0.60 14.39
C ASN A 93 -8.53 0.37 13.42
N TYR A 94 -7.32 0.05 12.94
CA TYR A 94 -6.52 0.94 12.08
C TYR A 94 -6.42 0.48 10.62
N ALA A 95 -6.83 -0.76 10.30
CA ALA A 95 -6.81 -1.29 8.94
C ALA A 95 -7.77 -0.55 7.98
N GLY A 96 -8.95 -0.17 8.46
CA GLY A 96 -9.97 0.49 7.64
C GLY A 96 -9.49 1.78 6.97
N PRO A 97 -8.94 2.75 7.73
CA PRO A 97 -8.37 3.98 7.17
C PRO A 97 -7.27 3.75 6.13
N THR A 98 -6.33 2.83 6.38
CA THR A 98 -5.27 2.50 5.42
C THR A 98 -5.85 1.92 4.12
N LEU A 99 -6.80 0.99 4.22
CA LEU A 99 -7.45 0.40 3.04
C LEU A 99 -8.24 1.44 2.25
N LEU A 100 -8.95 2.34 2.94
CA LEU A 100 -9.71 3.42 2.30
C LEU A 100 -8.78 4.37 1.54
N LEU A 101 -7.70 4.83 2.19
CA LEU A 101 -6.68 5.68 1.58
C LEU A 101 -6.07 5.02 0.34
N ALA A 102 -5.69 3.76 0.45
CA ALA A 102 -5.18 2.93 -0.64
C ALA A 102 -6.16 2.89 -1.83
N LEU A 103 -7.43 2.53 -1.59
CA LEU A 103 -8.44 2.41 -2.64
C LEU A 103 -8.75 3.73 -3.34
N VAL A 104 -8.85 4.83 -2.59
CA VAL A 104 -9.10 6.16 -3.17
C VAL A 104 -7.91 6.59 -4.02
N SER A 105 -6.69 6.38 -3.51
CA SER A 105 -5.46 6.65 -4.26
C SER A 105 -5.40 5.85 -5.56
N LEU A 106 -5.87 4.59 -5.57
CA LEU A 106 -5.90 3.73 -6.76
C LEU A 106 -6.77 4.30 -7.82
N THR A 107 -7.95 4.67 -7.36
CA THR A 107 -9.01 5.17 -8.20
C THR A 107 -8.49 6.42 -8.88
N ILE A 108 -7.93 7.37 -8.13
CA ILE A 108 -7.29 8.56 -8.69
C ILE A 108 -6.19 8.18 -9.69
N SER A 109 -5.30 7.25 -9.34
CA SER A 109 -4.20 6.84 -10.21
C SER A 109 -4.63 6.20 -11.52
N ILE A 110 -5.66 5.36 -11.52
CA ILE A 110 -6.21 4.73 -12.72
C ILE A 110 -6.93 5.79 -13.57
N PHE A 111 -7.84 6.55 -12.95
CA PHE A 111 -8.71 7.50 -13.64
C PHE A 111 -7.94 8.70 -14.22
N ILE A 112 -6.77 9.03 -13.69
CA ILE A 112 -5.89 10.06 -14.24
C ILE A 112 -4.81 9.44 -15.12
N GLY A 113 -4.10 8.43 -14.61
CA GLY A 113 -2.92 7.87 -15.25
C GLY A 113 -3.23 7.18 -16.58
N ILE A 114 -4.26 6.31 -16.62
CA ILE A 114 -4.60 5.58 -17.86
C ILE A 114 -5.06 6.55 -18.96
N PRO A 115 -6.03 7.45 -18.75
CA PRO A 115 -6.42 8.40 -19.78
C PRO A 115 -5.28 9.31 -20.24
N ALA A 116 -4.43 9.79 -19.31
CA ALA A 116 -3.25 10.58 -19.66
C ALA A 116 -2.30 9.78 -20.57
N GLY A 117 -2.07 8.50 -20.28
CA GLY A 117 -1.21 7.63 -21.08
C GLY A 117 -1.78 7.34 -22.47
N ILE A 118 -3.10 7.13 -22.58
CA ILE A 118 -3.78 6.99 -23.88
C ILE A 118 -3.63 8.28 -24.69
N ILE A 119 -3.90 9.45 -24.09
CA ILE A 119 -3.79 10.75 -24.77
C ILE A 119 -2.37 10.99 -25.25
N SER A 120 -1.39 10.74 -24.39
CA SER A 120 0.04 10.89 -24.68
C SER A 120 0.51 9.97 -25.82
N ALA A 121 0.04 8.72 -25.87
CA ALA A 121 0.35 7.80 -26.97
C ALA A 121 -0.30 8.20 -28.29
N VAL A 122 -1.57 8.62 -28.27
CA VAL A 122 -2.30 9.02 -29.48
C VAL A 122 -1.76 10.32 -30.06
N LYS A 123 -1.34 11.25 -29.20
CA LYS A 123 -0.76 12.54 -29.58
C LYS A 123 0.77 12.55 -29.49
N GLN A 124 1.41 11.43 -29.86
CA GLN A 124 2.85 11.26 -29.78
C GLN A 124 3.61 12.44 -30.41
N HIS A 125 4.65 12.93 -29.73
CA HIS A 125 5.49 14.07 -30.16
C HIS A 125 4.80 15.44 -30.21
N THR A 126 3.57 15.57 -29.72
CA THR A 126 2.93 16.88 -29.56
C THR A 126 3.32 17.53 -28.22
N VAL A 127 3.02 18.82 -28.07
CA VAL A 127 3.20 19.55 -26.81
C VAL A 127 2.47 18.87 -25.65
N ILE A 128 1.28 18.30 -25.89
CA ILE A 128 0.50 17.59 -24.87
C ILE A 128 1.25 16.33 -24.39
N ASP A 129 1.80 15.55 -25.31
CA ASP A 129 2.62 14.37 -24.98
C ASP A 129 3.85 14.77 -24.15
N ASN A 130 4.55 15.81 -24.58
CA ASN A 130 5.73 16.31 -23.86
C ASN A 130 5.38 16.80 -22.45
N ILE A 131 4.30 17.58 -22.28
CA ILE A 131 3.85 18.05 -20.95
C ILE A 131 3.50 16.86 -20.06
N LEU A 132 2.69 15.92 -20.54
CA LEU A 132 2.31 14.75 -19.74
C LEU A 132 3.54 13.92 -19.36
N THR A 133 4.47 13.73 -20.29
CA THR A 133 5.72 13.00 -20.06
C THR A 133 6.61 13.69 -19.02
N VAL A 134 6.76 15.01 -19.09
CA VAL A 134 7.51 15.77 -18.06
C VAL A 134 6.81 15.66 -16.70
N MET A 135 5.48 15.80 -16.67
CA MET A 135 4.71 15.67 -15.43
C MET A 135 4.83 14.28 -14.80
N SER A 136 4.87 13.20 -15.59
CA SER A 136 5.10 11.87 -15.03
C SER A 136 6.52 11.68 -14.50
N PHE A 137 7.54 12.24 -15.17
CA PHE A 137 8.90 12.24 -14.64
C PHE A 137 9.00 12.99 -13.30
N ILE A 138 8.35 14.15 -13.20
CA ILE A 138 8.24 14.91 -11.95
C ILE A 138 7.56 14.04 -10.87
N GLY A 139 6.44 13.40 -11.21
CA GLY A 139 5.69 12.56 -10.27
C GLY A 139 6.46 11.35 -9.73
N ILE A 140 7.39 10.79 -10.51
CA ILE A 140 8.27 9.68 -10.09
C ILE A 140 9.48 10.20 -9.29
N SER A 141 9.97 11.40 -9.63
CA SER A 141 11.23 11.93 -9.09
C SER A 141 11.06 12.66 -7.77
N ILE A 142 9.89 13.25 -7.51
CA ILE A 142 9.65 13.96 -6.25
C ILE A 142 9.37 12.94 -5.13
N PRO A 143 10.10 13.00 -4.00
CA PRO A 143 9.77 12.20 -2.83
C PRO A 143 8.35 12.48 -2.33
N SER A 144 7.58 11.42 -2.08
CA SER A 144 6.16 11.54 -1.68
C SER A 144 5.98 12.38 -0.42
N PHE A 145 6.88 12.25 0.57
CA PHE A 145 6.82 13.05 1.79
C PHE A 145 6.93 14.54 1.50
N PHE A 146 7.90 14.92 0.66
CA PHE A 146 8.16 16.31 0.32
C PHE A 146 6.99 16.90 -0.46
N PHE A 147 6.45 16.16 -1.42
CA PHE A 147 5.25 16.56 -2.14
C PHE A 147 4.04 16.75 -1.21
N GLY A 148 3.86 15.84 -0.24
CA GLY A 148 2.81 15.98 0.76
C GLY A 148 2.95 17.23 1.62
N LEU A 149 4.17 17.56 2.05
CA LEU A 149 4.44 18.80 2.79
C LEU A 149 4.16 20.06 1.96
N LEU A 150 4.49 20.05 0.66
CA LEU A 150 4.16 21.16 -0.25
C LEU A 150 2.65 21.33 -0.41
N LEU A 151 1.90 20.24 -0.58
CA LEU A 151 0.43 20.30 -0.68
C LEU A 151 -0.21 20.79 0.61
N LEU A 152 0.29 20.35 1.78
CA LEU A 152 -0.18 20.86 3.08
C LEU A 152 0.08 22.36 3.20
N LYS A 153 1.30 22.81 2.91
CA LYS A 153 1.64 24.24 2.97
C LYS A 153 0.75 25.08 2.06
N ALA A 154 0.63 24.70 0.79
CA ALA A 154 -0.16 25.46 -0.18
C ALA A 154 -1.66 25.43 0.13
N PHE A 155 -2.25 24.24 0.31
CA PHE A 155 -3.71 24.11 0.31
C PHE A 155 -4.34 24.04 1.70
N ALA A 156 -3.62 23.59 2.73
CA ALA A 156 -4.16 23.48 4.07
C ALA A 156 -3.72 24.66 4.97
N VAL A 157 -2.50 25.19 4.80
CA VAL A 157 -2.01 26.33 5.59
C VAL A 157 -2.30 27.66 4.92
N ASP A 158 -1.87 27.87 3.68
CA ASP A 158 -1.94 29.18 3.02
C ASP A 158 -3.34 29.47 2.48
N ILE A 159 -3.93 28.54 1.70
CA ILE A 159 -5.27 28.69 1.14
C ILE A 159 -6.37 28.27 2.14
N GLN A 160 -6.05 27.39 3.10
CA GLN A 160 -7.00 26.85 4.09
C GLN A 160 -8.22 26.15 3.46
N LEU A 161 -8.03 25.52 2.31
CA LEU A 161 -9.09 24.80 1.58
C LEU A 161 -9.31 23.39 2.13
N PHE A 162 -8.24 22.70 2.51
CA PHE A 162 -8.28 21.31 2.98
C PHE A 162 -7.83 21.19 4.44
N PRO A 163 -8.24 20.11 5.14
CA PRO A 163 -7.83 19.85 6.51
C PRO A 163 -6.33 19.60 6.62
N LEU A 164 -5.75 19.97 7.76
CA LEU A 164 -4.31 19.76 8.03
C LEU A 164 -4.00 18.32 8.44
N PHE A 165 -4.87 17.68 9.22
CA PHE A 165 -4.60 16.37 9.81
C PHE A 165 -5.88 15.58 10.11
N GLY A 166 -5.71 14.26 10.27
CA GLY A 166 -6.77 13.35 10.69
C GLY A 166 -7.69 12.91 9.55
N LEU A 167 -8.59 11.98 9.86
CA LEU A 167 -9.53 11.38 8.90
C LEU A 167 -10.92 12.02 8.93
N LYS A 168 -11.22 12.78 9.99
CA LYS A 168 -12.51 13.42 10.23
C LYS A 168 -12.33 14.63 11.13
N ASP A 169 -13.22 15.60 11.02
CA ASP A 169 -13.27 16.75 11.91
C ASP A 169 -13.74 16.29 13.32
N PRO A 170 -12.94 16.50 14.38
CA PRO A 170 -13.33 16.18 15.74
C PRO A 170 -14.56 16.93 16.25
N LEU A 171 -14.86 18.10 15.69
CA LEU A 171 -15.98 18.97 16.09
C LEU A 171 -17.28 18.65 15.34
N LEU A 172 -17.24 17.74 14.35
CA LEU A 172 -18.40 17.37 13.56
C LEU A 172 -19.39 16.53 14.37
N MET A 173 -20.37 17.20 14.97
CA MET A 173 -21.50 16.57 15.66
C MET A 173 -22.70 16.45 14.72
N SER A 174 -22.64 15.50 13.77
CA SER A 174 -23.77 15.18 12.90
C SER A 174 -23.95 13.67 12.81
N ASP A 175 -25.18 13.19 12.95
CA ASP A 175 -25.51 11.77 12.71
C ASP A 175 -25.77 11.44 11.25
N ASN A 176 -25.85 12.46 10.39
CA ASN A 176 -26.09 12.26 8.97
C ASN A 176 -24.88 11.58 8.29
N ILE A 177 -25.11 10.40 7.72
CA ILE A 177 -24.08 9.61 7.05
C ILE A 177 -23.44 10.36 5.87
N PHE A 178 -24.21 11.13 5.10
CA PHE A 178 -23.69 11.88 3.96
C PHE A 178 -22.73 13.00 4.39
N VAL A 179 -23.00 13.62 5.53
CA VAL A 179 -22.12 14.64 6.11
C VAL A 179 -20.80 14.01 6.54
N LYS A 180 -20.84 12.85 7.22
CA LYS A 180 -19.64 12.08 7.61
C LYS A 180 -18.81 11.64 6.39
N ILE A 181 -19.46 11.13 5.33
CA ILE A 181 -18.77 10.72 4.10
C ILE A 181 -18.10 11.90 3.43
N LYS A 182 -18.79 13.05 3.33
CA LYS A 182 -18.22 14.26 2.74
C LYS A 182 -17.00 14.74 3.53
N ASP A 183 -17.09 14.72 4.85
CA ASP A 183 -16.01 15.10 5.75
C ASP A 183 -14.77 14.21 5.55
N ILE A 184 -14.95 12.88 5.59
CA ILE A 184 -13.88 11.91 5.33
C ILE A 184 -13.29 12.11 3.92
N ALA A 185 -14.14 12.31 2.91
CA ALA A 185 -13.68 12.53 1.55
C ALA A 185 -12.82 13.80 1.44
N TRP A 186 -13.18 14.87 2.15
CA TRP A 186 -12.42 16.12 2.18
C TRP A 186 -11.04 15.94 2.85
N HIS A 187 -10.97 15.17 3.94
CA HIS A 187 -9.73 14.82 4.62
C HIS A 187 -8.83 13.90 3.77
N LEU A 188 -9.40 13.10 2.88
CA LEU A 188 -8.65 12.16 2.05
C LEU A 188 -8.11 12.75 0.74
N VAL A 189 -8.52 13.96 0.33
CA VAL A 189 -8.11 14.52 -0.98
C VAL A 189 -6.59 14.64 -1.09
N LEU A 190 -5.96 15.39 -0.18
CA LEU A 190 -4.50 15.59 -0.23
C LEU A 190 -3.73 14.29 0.01
N PRO A 191 -4.00 13.49 1.06
CA PRO A 191 -3.33 12.20 1.26
C PRO A 191 -3.41 11.27 0.05
N SER A 192 -4.57 11.19 -0.60
CA SER A 192 -4.77 10.27 -1.73
C SER A 192 -4.05 10.73 -2.99
N ILE A 193 -3.94 12.05 -3.21
CA ILE A 193 -3.13 12.61 -4.30
C ILE A 193 -1.65 12.31 -4.07
N VAL A 194 -1.16 12.46 -2.82
CA VAL A 194 0.24 12.18 -2.46
C VAL A 194 0.57 10.70 -2.65
N LEU A 195 -0.25 9.81 -2.07
CA LEU A 195 -0.05 8.36 -2.19
C LEU A 195 -0.21 7.88 -3.64
N GLY A 196 -1.15 8.47 -4.38
CA GLY A 196 -1.42 8.16 -5.78
C GLY A 196 -0.42 8.75 -6.78
N LEU A 197 0.49 9.65 -6.40
CA LEU A 197 1.35 10.37 -7.35
C LEU A 197 2.22 9.43 -8.21
N ASN A 198 3.01 8.58 -7.54
CA ASN A 198 3.93 7.63 -8.18
C ASN A 198 3.17 6.64 -9.08
N SER A 199 2.02 6.17 -8.57
CA SER A 199 1.13 5.25 -9.23
C SER A 199 0.51 5.84 -10.48
N THR A 200 0.02 7.08 -10.41
CA THR A 200 -0.53 7.84 -11.54
C THR A 200 0.50 7.99 -12.66
N ALA A 201 1.72 8.39 -12.29
CA ALA A 201 2.82 8.54 -13.25
C ALA A 201 3.22 7.20 -13.89
N SER A 202 3.24 6.12 -13.11
CA SER A 202 3.49 4.76 -13.59
C SER A 202 2.40 4.31 -14.57
N PHE A 203 1.12 4.40 -14.18
CA PHE A 203 -0.01 4.05 -15.06
C PHE A 203 0.04 4.83 -16.37
N MET A 204 0.33 6.12 -16.32
CA MET A 204 0.51 6.93 -17.52
C MET A 204 1.62 6.37 -18.41
N ARG A 205 2.84 6.18 -17.86
CA ARG A 205 4.01 5.74 -18.62
C ARG A 205 3.82 4.36 -19.25
N TYR A 206 3.31 3.40 -18.49
CA TYR A 206 3.09 2.04 -18.99
C TYR A 206 1.94 1.98 -20.00
N THR A 207 0.84 2.73 -19.76
CA THR A 207 -0.24 2.85 -20.74
C THR A 207 0.29 3.45 -22.04
N ARG A 208 1.09 4.52 -21.96
CA ARG A 208 1.68 5.16 -23.13
C ARG A 208 2.52 4.18 -23.93
N SER A 209 3.44 3.47 -23.27
CA SER A 209 4.33 2.50 -23.90
C SER A 209 3.54 1.41 -24.62
N SER A 210 2.59 0.79 -23.93
CA SER A 210 1.79 -0.30 -24.49
C SER A 210 0.89 0.19 -25.64
N MET A 211 0.28 1.36 -25.52
CA MET A 211 -0.53 1.94 -26.59
C MET A 211 0.30 2.25 -27.84
N LEU A 212 1.54 2.73 -27.70
CA LEU A 212 2.43 3.01 -28.83
C LEU A 212 2.82 1.74 -29.60
N GLU A 213 3.01 0.62 -28.90
CA GLU A 213 3.26 -0.68 -29.53
C GLU A 213 2.02 -1.20 -30.26
N VAL A 214 0.86 -1.08 -29.62
CA VAL A 214 -0.39 -1.63 -30.13
C VAL A 214 -0.93 -0.84 -31.33
N ILE A 215 -0.85 0.49 -31.32
CA ILE A 215 -1.35 1.33 -32.43
C ILE A 215 -0.62 1.04 -33.76
N LYS A 216 0.59 0.48 -33.70
CA LYS A 216 1.41 0.13 -34.88
C LYS A 216 1.10 -1.26 -35.46
N GLN A 217 0.19 -2.02 -34.85
CA GLN A 217 -0.13 -3.38 -35.28
C GLN A 217 -1.00 -3.44 -36.54
N ASP A 218 -0.85 -4.49 -37.34
CA ASP A 218 -1.54 -4.63 -38.64
C ASP A 218 -3.06 -4.64 -38.51
N TYR A 219 -3.62 -5.27 -37.46
CA TYR A 219 -5.06 -5.29 -37.25
C TYR A 219 -5.65 -3.88 -36.98
N ILE A 220 -4.85 -2.94 -36.46
CA ILE A 220 -5.24 -1.54 -36.30
C ILE A 220 -5.26 -0.85 -37.67
N ARG A 221 -4.27 -1.13 -38.52
CA ARG A 221 -4.25 -0.63 -39.91
C ARG A 221 -5.45 -1.16 -40.70
N THR A 222 -5.81 -2.44 -40.55
CA THR A 222 -7.02 -3.01 -41.15
C THR A 222 -8.29 -2.34 -40.62
N ALA A 223 -8.37 -2.07 -39.31
CA ALA A 223 -9.50 -1.37 -38.72
C ALA A 223 -9.69 0.06 -39.30
N ARG A 224 -8.58 0.78 -39.52
CA ARG A 224 -8.59 2.09 -40.22
C ARG A 224 -9.03 1.97 -41.67
N ALA A 225 -8.52 0.99 -42.41
CA ALA A 225 -8.90 0.75 -43.80
C ALA A 225 -10.39 0.42 -43.98
N LYS A 226 -11.02 -0.19 -42.96
CA LYS A 226 -12.46 -0.45 -42.89
C LYS A 226 -13.30 0.79 -42.54
N GLY A 227 -12.70 1.97 -42.37
CA GLY A 227 -13.41 3.23 -42.08
C GLY A 227 -13.95 3.35 -40.65
N LEU A 228 -13.43 2.57 -39.70
CA LEU A 228 -13.83 2.71 -38.30
C LEU A 228 -13.39 4.07 -37.74
N LYS A 229 -14.23 4.67 -36.88
CA LYS A 229 -13.91 5.94 -36.20
C LYS A 229 -12.66 5.76 -35.32
N GLU A 230 -11.78 6.76 -35.29
CA GLU A 230 -10.51 6.71 -34.52
C GLU A 230 -10.76 6.43 -33.02
N LYS A 231 -11.83 7.00 -32.43
CA LYS A 231 -12.23 6.70 -31.04
C LYS A 231 -12.53 5.21 -30.83
N THR A 232 -13.22 4.57 -31.78
CA THR A 232 -13.49 3.13 -31.71
C THR A 232 -12.19 2.33 -31.84
N ILE A 233 -11.30 2.72 -32.75
CA ILE A 233 -10.00 2.07 -32.93
C ILE A 233 -9.17 2.14 -31.65
N ILE A 234 -9.05 3.33 -31.05
CA ILE A 234 -8.25 3.54 -29.84
C ILE A 234 -8.83 2.77 -28.65
N TYR A 235 -10.11 2.98 -28.30
CA TYR A 235 -10.64 2.42 -27.04
C TYR A 235 -11.06 0.96 -27.16
N ARG A 236 -11.58 0.51 -28.31
CA ARG A 236 -12.11 -0.86 -28.48
C ARG A 236 -11.06 -1.85 -28.98
N HIS A 237 -10.15 -1.41 -29.84
CA HIS A 237 -9.17 -2.29 -30.49
C HIS A 237 -7.76 -2.14 -29.91
N ALA A 238 -7.27 -0.91 -29.72
CA ALA A 238 -5.93 -0.70 -29.19
C ALA A 238 -5.87 -0.89 -27.67
N PHE A 239 -6.67 -0.14 -26.91
CA PHE A 239 -6.62 -0.18 -25.45
C PHE A 239 -6.97 -1.54 -24.86
N ARG A 240 -7.94 -2.26 -25.45
CA ARG A 240 -8.30 -3.62 -25.03
C ARG A 240 -7.10 -4.58 -25.03
N ASN A 241 -6.20 -4.44 -25.99
CA ASN A 241 -4.99 -5.27 -26.08
C ASN A 241 -3.79 -4.64 -25.35
N GLY A 242 -3.79 -3.31 -25.18
CA GLY A 242 -2.77 -2.58 -24.41
C GLY A 242 -2.95 -2.62 -22.90
N ILE A 243 -4.09 -3.09 -22.39
CA ILE A 243 -4.35 -3.17 -20.93
C ILE A 243 -3.72 -4.39 -20.26
N ILE A 244 -3.26 -5.38 -21.03
CA ILE A 244 -2.71 -6.63 -20.47
C ILE A 244 -1.53 -6.38 -19.50
N PRO A 245 -0.52 -5.56 -19.85
CA PRO A 245 0.55 -5.21 -18.91
C PRO A 245 0.05 -4.41 -17.70
N LEU A 246 -0.98 -3.58 -17.88
CA LEU A 246 -1.56 -2.76 -16.81
C LEU A 246 -2.27 -3.60 -15.75
N ILE A 247 -2.91 -4.70 -16.15
CA ILE A 247 -3.52 -5.67 -15.24
C ILE A 247 -2.46 -6.30 -14.33
N THR A 248 -1.27 -6.57 -14.87
CA THR A 248 -0.15 -7.12 -14.10
C THR A 248 0.33 -6.13 -13.04
N LEU A 249 0.41 -4.84 -13.41
CA LEU A 249 0.79 -3.76 -12.48
C LEU A 249 -0.20 -3.63 -11.32
N LEU A 250 -1.50 -3.84 -11.55
CA LEU A 250 -2.51 -3.78 -10.48
C LEU A 250 -2.24 -4.80 -9.38
N GLY A 251 -1.71 -5.98 -9.72
CA GLY A 251 -1.38 -6.99 -8.72
C GLY A 251 -0.16 -6.64 -7.85
N PHE A 252 0.80 -5.89 -8.39
CA PHE A 252 1.92 -5.33 -7.60
C PHE A 252 1.54 -4.10 -6.77
N TRP A 253 0.31 -3.61 -6.95
CA TRP A 253 -0.09 -2.32 -6.44
C TRP A 253 -0.61 -2.37 -5.00
N ILE A 254 -1.17 -3.51 -4.57
CA ILE A 254 -1.58 -3.75 -3.17
C ILE A 254 -0.39 -3.61 -2.20
N PRO A 255 0.77 -4.29 -2.41
CA PRO A 255 1.94 -4.09 -1.57
C PRO A 255 2.47 -2.65 -1.56
N LEU A 256 2.54 -2.04 -2.75
CA LEU A 256 3.15 -0.72 -2.93
C LEU A 256 2.41 0.37 -2.16
N LEU A 257 1.08 0.33 -2.20
CA LEU A 257 0.26 1.27 -1.45
C LEU A 257 0.43 1.17 0.05
N LEU A 258 0.47 -0.06 0.57
CA LEU A 258 0.55 -0.28 2.01
C LEU A 258 1.87 0.25 2.56
N SER A 259 2.97 0.10 1.79
CA SER A 259 4.27 0.70 2.12
C SER A 259 4.24 2.23 2.01
N GLY A 260 3.71 2.78 0.91
CA GLY A 260 3.60 4.23 0.71
C GLY A 260 2.67 4.92 1.73
N ALA A 261 1.66 4.20 2.21
CA ALA A 261 0.71 4.69 3.21
C ALA A 261 1.41 5.02 4.53
N ILE A 262 2.50 4.35 4.92
CA ILE A 262 3.23 4.65 6.17
C ILE A 262 3.65 6.12 6.24
N VAL A 263 4.28 6.60 5.17
CA VAL A 263 4.79 7.97 5.10
C VAL A 263 3.64 8.96 5.00
N THR A 264 2.67 8.69 4.13
CA THR A 264 1.51 9.57 3.93
C THR A 264 0.67 9.68 5.21
N GLU A 265 0.34 8.57 5.87
CA GLU A 265 -0.43 8.57 7.11
C GLU A 265 0.30 9.30 8.25
N SER A 266 1.63 9.21 8.30
CA SER A 266 2.43 9.92 9.30
C SER A 266 2.35 11.44 9.09
N ILE A 267 2.50 11.91 7.84
CA ILE A 267 2.48 13.35 7.51
C ILE A 267 1.10 13.97 7.73
N PHE A 268 0.05 13.28 7.31
CA PHE A 268 -1.34 13.76 7.47
C PHE A 268 -1.97 13.33 8.80
N ALA A 269 -1.20 12.72 9.70
CA ALA A 269 -1.64 12.15 10.98
C ALA A 269 -2.93 11.31 10.88
N LEU A 270 -3.04 10.52 9.81
CA LEU A 270 -4.17 9.61 9.61
C LEU A 270 -4.05 8.40 10.56
N PRO A 271 -5.15 8.00 11.22
CA PRO A 271 -5.14 6.85 12.12
C PRO A 271 -5.14 5.54 11.31
N GLY A 272 -4.04 5.20 10.67
CA GLY A 272 -3.87 3.98 9.88
C GLY A 272 -2.74 3.07 10.39
N LEU A 273 -2.65 1.88 9.80
CA LEU A 273 -1.66 0.85 10.11
C LEU A 273 -0.22 1.34 9.97
N GLY A 274 0.03 2.21 9.00
CA GLY A 274 1.35 2.74 8.74
C GLY A 274 1.81 3.69 9.84
N LYS A 275 0.96 4.63 10.25
CA LYS A 275 1.24 5.51 11.39
C LYS A 275 1.49 4.73 12.68
N ILE A 276 0.63 3.77 13.02
CA ILE A 276 0.83 2.96 14.24
C ILE A 276 2.06 2.06 14.15
N SER A 277 2.51 1.68 12.95
CA SER A 277 3.76 0.92 12.78
C SER A 277 4.98 1.75 13.21
N VAL A 278 5.00 3.04 12.82
CA VAL A 278 6.05 3.98 13.23
C VAL A 278 6.00 4.19 14.75
N GLU A 279 4.81 4.39 15.32
CA GLU A 279 4.63 4.54 16.76
C GLU A 279 5.07 3.27 17.53
N ALA A 280 4.75 2.09 17.01
CA ALA A 280 5.17 0.81 17.59
C ALA A 280 6.69 0.65 17.57
N ALA A 281 7.34 1.06 16.48
CA ALA A 281 8.80 1.06 16.35
C ALA A 281 9.47 2.01 17.35
N MET A 282 8.96 3.24 17.48
CA MET A 282 9.49 4.23 18.44
C MET A 282 9.29 3.80 19.90
N SER A 283 8.19 3.10 20.19
CA SER A 283 7.86 2.61 21.54
C SER A 283 8.35 1.20 21.84
N ARG A 284 9.13 0.59 20.93
CA ARG A 284 9.66 -0.79 21.06
C ARG A 284 8.57 -1.83 21.39
N ASN A 285 7.36 -1.64 20.86
CA ASN A 285 6.27 -2.57 21.04
C ASN A 285 6.40 -3.74 20.05
N TYR A 286 7.24 -4.72 20.40
CA TYR A 286 7.60 -5.84 19.51
C TYR A 286 6.39 -6.66 19.03
N PRO A 287 5.42 -7.04 19.88
CA PRO A 287 4.23 -7.76 19.41
C PRO A 287 3.46 -6.99 18.34
N LEU A 288 3.31 -5.68 18.51
CA LEU A 288 2.60 -4.85 17.54
C LEU A 288 3.38 -4.68 16.23
N ILE A 289 4.70 -4.49 16.29
CA ILE A 289 5.57 -4.44 15.09
C ILE A 289 5.47 -5.76 14.32
N LEU A 290 5.64 -6.90 15.01
CA LEU A 290 5.56 -8.22 14.39
C LEU A 290 4.18 -8.48 13.81
N GLY A 291 3.12 -8.18 14.54
CA GLY A 291 1.75 -8.39 14.07
C GLY A 291 1.41 -7.56 12.84
N ILE A 292 1.70 -6.25 12.86
CA ILE A 292 1.41 -5.38 11.71
C ILE A 292 2.22 -5.84 10.49
N ASN A 293 3.53 -6.05 10.64
CA ASN A 293 4.37 -6.45 9.51
C ASN A 293 4.02 -7.86 8.99
N SER A 294 3.58 -8.78 9.84
CA SER A 294 3.08 -10.10 9.43
C SER A 294 1.80 -9.98 8.59
N ILE A 295 0.84 -9.16 9.02
CA ILE A 295 -0.38 -8.89 8.23
C ILE A 295 -0.04 -8.19 6.92
N LEU A 296 0.87 -7.21 6.93
CA LEU A 296 1.34 -6.55 5.70
C LEU A 296 2.03 -7.52 4.74
N ALA A 297 2.83 -8.46 5.26
CA ALA A 297 3.45 -9.52 4.47
C ALA A 297 2.39 -10.44 3.85
N ILE A 298 1.38 -10.84 4.61
CA ILE A 298 0.26 -11.65 4.11
C ILE A 298 -0.48 -10.90 2.99
N LEU A 299 -0.86 -9.64 3.21
CA LEU A 299 -1.55 -8.82 2.20
C LEU A 299 -0.70 -8.63 0.94
N THR A 300 0.62 -8.49 1.11
CA THR A 300 1.58 -8.39 0.01
C THR A 300 1.61 -9.68 -0.81
N LEU A 301 1.74 -10.82 -0.15
CA LEU A 301 1.78 -12.14 -0.80
C LEU A 301 0.45 -12.48 -1.48
N ILE A 302 -0.68 -12.10 -0.90
CA ILE A 302 -2.01 -12.20 -1.53
C ILE A 302 -2.06 -11.31 -2.77
N GLY A 303 -1.60 -10.06 -2.69
CA GLY A 303 -1.53 -9.14 -3.83
C GLY A 303 -0.69 -9.71 -4.97
N SER A 304 0.49 -10.24 -4.66
CA SER A 304 1.36 -10.92 -5.63
C SER A 304 0.69 -12.16 -6.24
N LEU A 305 0.00 -12.98 -5.44
CA LEU A 305 -0.75 -14.14 -5.95
C LEU A 305 -1.86 -13.71 -6.92
N VAL A 306 -2.59 -12.64 -6.59
CA VAL A 306 -3.59 -12.06 -7.48
C VAL A 306 -2.93 -11.57 -8.78
N ALA A 307 -1.77 -10.91 -8.69
CA ALA A 307 -0.98 -10.50 -9.86
C ALA A 307 -0.64 -11.68 -10.77
N ASP A 308 -0.08 -12.73 -10.17
CA ASP A 308 0.34 -13.95 -10.86
C ASP A 308 -0.83 -14.65 -11.55
N ILE A 309 -2.00 -14.70 -10.89
CA ILE A 309 -3.24 -15.26 -11.45
C ILE A 309 -3.73 -14.41 -12.62
N LEU A 310 -3.79 -13.09 -12.45
CA LEU A 310 -4.26 -12.18 -13.49
C LEU A 310 -3.34 -12.20 -14.71
N TYR A 311 -2.03 -12.26 -14.49
CA TYR A 311 -1.02 -12.42 -15.54
C TYR A 311 -1.21 -13.75 -16.29
N ALA A 312 -1.36 -14.85 -15.56
CA ALA A 312 -1.60 -16.18 -16.12
C ALA A 312 -2.92 -16.31 -16.88
N LEU A 313 -3.93 -15.50 -16.56
CA LEU A 313 -5.19 -15.42 -17.30
C LEU A 313 -5.08 -14.54 -18.55
N ALA A 314 -4.26 -13.49 -18.49
CA ALA A 314 -4.11 -12.52 -19.57
C ALA A 314 -3.14 -12.97 -20.67
N ASP A 315 -2.13 -13.79 -20.33
CA ASP A 315 -1.21 -14.38 -21.31
C ASP A 315 -1.42 -15.91 -21.46
N PRO A 316 -2.03 -16.37 -22.57
CA PRO A 316 -2.26 -17.80 -22.82
C PRO A 316 -0.97 -18.58 -23.15
N ARG A 317 0.20 -17.92 -23.27
CA ARG A 317 1.49 -18.56 -23.54
C ARG A 317 2.15 -19.13 -22.28
N ILE A 318 1.67 -18.76 -21.10
CA ILE A 318 2.16 -19.30 -19.82
C ILE A 318 1.66 -20.74 -19.70
N ARG A 319 2.53 -21.70 -20.03
CA ARG A 319 2.25 -23.13 -19.86
C ARG A 319 2.17 -23.47 -18.37
N TYR A 320 1.07 -24.09 -17.98
CA TYR A 320 0.75 -24.45 -16.58
C TYR A 320 1.41 -25.77 -16.15
N ASP A 321 2.71 -25.91 -16.39
CA ASP A 321 3.48 -27.10 -15.99
C ASP A 321 3.96 -27.02 -14.52
#